data_AF-A0A7J4JRB8-F1
#
_entry.id   AF-A0A7J4JRB8-F1
#
_cell.length_a   1.000
_cell.length_b   1.000
_cell.length_c   1.000
_cell.angle_alpha   90.00
_cell.angle_beta   90.00
_cell.angle_gamma   90.00
#
_symmetry.space_group_name_H-M   'P 1'
#
loop_
_entity.id
_entity.type
_entity.pdbx_description
1 polymer ?
#
loop_
_entity_poly.entity_id
_entity_poly.type
_entity_poly.pdbx_seq_one_letter_code
_entity_poly.pdbx_strand_id
1 'polypeptide(L)' 'MKAAVLFSGGKDSVFAAFVCQSMGWEVELLTIQPAKYSTMFHHPNVKWCRRQA' A
#
# COMPACT_ATOMS: atom_id res chain seq x y z
N MET A 1 -6.49 -0.57 17.23
CA MET A 1 -5.07 -0.83 16.88
C MET A 1 -4.68 0.10 15.74
N LYS A 2 -3.44 0.59 15.69
CA LYS A 2 -2.91 1.34 14.54
C LYS A 2 -2.01 0.44 13.71
N ALA A 3 -2.14 0.48 12.38
CA ALA A 3 -1.33 -0.31 11.47
C ALA A 3 -0.90 0.51 10.25
N ALA A 4 0.36 0.34 9.84
CA ALA A 4 0.84 0.83 8.56
C ALA A 4 0.75 -0.30 7.52
N VAL A 5 0.03 -0.08 6.42
CA VAL A 5 -0.10 -1.03 5.31
C VAL A 5 0.87 -0.64 4.22
N LEU A 6 1.70 -1.59 3.78
CA LEU A 6 2.56 -1.42 2.62
C LEU A 6 1.69 -1.31 1.36
N PHE A 7 1.59 -0.09 0.83
CA PHE A 7 0.63 0.29 -0.19
C PHE A 7 1.32 0.58 -1.53
N SER A 8 1.11 -0.30 -2.51
CA SER A 8 1.64 -0.14 -3.88
C SER A 8 0.59 0.33 -4.88
N GLY A 9 -0.66 0.51 -4.45
CA GLY A 9 -1.80 0.84 -5.31
C GLY A 9 -2.33 -0.32 -6.14
N GLY A 10 -1.69 -1.50 -6.05
CA GLY A 10 -2.16 -2.74 -6.65
C GLY A 10 -3.25 -3.40 -5.80
N LYS A 11 -4.03 -4.28 -6.45
CA LYS A 11 -5.21 -4.96 -5.86
C LYS A 11 -4.93 -5.60 -4.50
N ASP A 12 -3.76 -6.23 -4.33
CA ASP A 12 -3.43 -6.98 -3.12
C ASP A 12 -3.16 -6.04 -1.94
N SER A 13 -2.46 -4.92 -2.19
CA SER A 13 -2.23 -3.89 -1.15
C SER A 13 -3.49 -3.11 -0.78
N VAL A 14 -4.40 -2.90 -1.75
CA VAL A 14 -5.73 -2.32 -1.49
C VAL A 14 -6.58 -3.28 -0.66
N PHE A 15 -6.57 -4.57 -0.99
CA PHE A 15 -7.29 -5.57 -0.23
C PHE A 15 -6.74 -5.71 1.20
N ALA A 16 -5.42 -5.63 1.40
CA ALA A 16 -4.82 -5.60 2.74
C ALA A 16 -5.32 -4.41 3.57
N ALA A 17 -5.38 -3.20 2.99
CA ALA A 17 -5.94 -2.04 3.67
C ALA A 17 -7.42 -2.22 4.02
N PHE A 18 -8.22 -2.77 3.08
CA PHE A 18 -9.62 -3.10 3.31
C PHE A 18 -9.80 -4.09 4.47
N VAL A 19 -8.99 -5.16 4.51
CA VAL A 19 -9.04 -6.15 5.60
C VAL A 19 -8.75 -5.49 6.95
N CYS A 20 -7.67 -4.70 7.06
CA CYS A 20 -7.35 -3.99 8.30
C CYS A 20 -8.47 -3.04 8.74
N GLN A 21 -9.05 -2.27 7.82
CA GLN A 21 -10.18 -1.38 8.12
C GLN A 21 -11.42 -2.17 8.55
N SER A 22 -11.73 -3.30 7.90
CA SER A 22 -12.88 -4.15 8.24
C SER A 22 -12.76 -4.78 9.64
N MET A 23 -11.53 -4.94 10.14
CA MET A 23 -11.24 -5.38 11.51
C MET A 23 -11.28 -4.23 12.53
N GLY A 24 -11.65 -3.01 12.12
CA GLY A 24 -11.74 -1.83 12.99
C GLY A 24 -10.38 -1.21 13.34
N TRP A 25 -9.35 -1.43 12.53
CA TRP A 25 -8.04 -0.84 12.76
C TRP A 25 -7.93 0.54 12.10
N GLU A 26 -7.18 1.43 12.74
CA GLU A 26 -6.78 2.70 12.12
C GLU A 26 -5.60 2.42 11.18
N VAL A 27 -5.78 2.74 9.90
CA VAL A 27 -4.85 2.36 8.84
C VAL A 27 -4.14 3.58 8.27
N GLU A 28 -2.81 3.54 8.29
CA GLU A 28 -1.94 4.45 7.54
C GLU A 28 -1.36 3.72 6.32
N LEU A 29 -1.31 4.39 5.17
CA LEU A 29 -0.78 3.80 3.93
C LEU A 29 0.67 4.23 3.72
N LEU A 30 1.56 3.25 3.56
CA LEU A 30 2.99 3.47 3.34
C LEU A 30 3.39 2.99 1.94
N THR A 31 3.69 3.91 1.04
CA THR A 31 4.19 3.60 -0.30
C THR A 31 5.71 3.68 -0.35
N ILE A 32 6.35 2.63 -0.85
CA ILE A 32 7.80 2.59 -1.11
C ILE A 32 8.04 2.89 -2.59
N GLN A 33 8.97 3.80 -2.88
CA GLN A 33 9.49 4.03 -4.23
C GLN A 33 10.78 3.22 -4.41
N PRO A 34 10.74 2.05 -5.06
CA PRO A 34 11.94 1.23 -5.19
C PRO A 34 12.82 1.65 -6.37
N ALA A 35 14.03 1.10 -6.40
CA ALA A 35 14.91 1.14 -7.56
C ALA A 35 14.29 0.39 -8.76
N LYS A 36 14.72 0.77 -9.98
CA LYS A 36 14.12 0.36 -11.26
C LYS A 36 13.94 -1.16 -11.47
N TYR A 37 14.81 -1.98 -10.87
CA TYR A 37 14.81 -3.45 -11.03
C TYR A 37 14.66 -4.19 -9.70
N SER A 38 14.00 -3.56 -8.73
CA SER A 38 13.64 -4.21 -7.47
C SER A 38 12.79 -5.46 -7.73
N THR A 39 13.17 -6.58 -7.13
CA THR A 39 12.37 -7.82 -7.08
C THR A 39 11.49 -7.90 -5.83
N MET A 40 11.70 -7.03 -4.84
CA MET A 40 11.02 -7.06 -3.56
C MET A 40 9.76 -6.17 -3.52
N PHE A 41 9.87 -4.95 -4.02
CA PHE A 41 8.77 -3.97 -4.04
C PHE A 41 8.30 -3.69 -5.46
N HIS A 42 6.99 -3.47 -5.59
CA HIS A 42 6.35 -3.06 -6.83
C HIS A 42 6.86 -1.68 -7.28
N HIS A 43 7.27 -1.55 -8.53
CA HIS A 43 7.75 -0.29 -9.12
C HIS A 43 6.72 0.45 -10.00
N PRO A 44 5.87 -0.24 -10.81
CA PRO A 44 4.98 0.45 -11.73
C PRO A 44 4.01 1.37 -10.99
N ASN A 45 3.83 2.58 -11.50
CA ASN A 45 2.73 3.47 -11.09
C ASN A 45 2.67 3.87 -9.60
N VAL A 46 3.66 3.53 -8.77
CA VAL A 46 3.65 3.85 -7.32
C VAL A 46 3.58 5.36 -7.03
N LYS A 47 4.05 6.21 -7.96
CA LYS A 47 3.88 7.67 -7.89
C LYS A 47 2.41 8.13 -7.89
N TRP A 48 1.48 7.27 -8.30
CA TRP A 48 0.05 7.56 -8.38
C TRP A 48 -0.73 7.08 -7.15
N CYS A 49 -0.11 6.35 -6.22
CA CYS A 49 -0.79 5.82 -5.02
C CYS A 49 -1.50 6.91 -4.22
N ARG A 50 -0.94 8.12 -4.16
CA ARG A 50 -1.55 9.26 -3.46
C ARG A 50 -2.93 9.68 -4.03
N ARG A 51 -3.28 9.27 -5.26
CA ARG A 51 -4.61 9.54 -5.83
C ARG A 51 -5.67 8.54 -5.37
N GLN A 52 -5.26 7.42 -4.79
CA GLN A 52 -6.13 6.34 -4.31
C GLN A 52 -6.33 6.41 -2.78
N ALA A 53 -5.62 7.31 -2.11
CA ALA A 53 -5.58 7.49 -0.66
C ALA A 53 -6.31 8.78 -0.25
#